data_AF-A0A6P2B9M8-F1
#
_entry.id   AF-A0A6P2B9M8-F1
#
_cell.length_a   1.000
_cell.length_b   1.000
_cell.length_c   1.000
_cell.angle_alpha   90.00
_cell.angle_beta   90.00
_cell.angle_gamma   90.00
#
_symmetry.space_group_name_H-M   'P 1'
#
loop_
_entity.id
_entity.type
_entity.pdbx_description
1 polymer ?
#
loop_
_entity_poly.entity_id
_entity_poly.type
_entity_poly.pdbx_seq_one_letter_code
_entity_poly.pdbx_strand_id
1 'polypeptide(L)'
;MKMRVKMGTVVPKMGTFVHPEDVPDDYRAAVAMALHAELGSTHRAIKSAMRWTGASERTVKYWFAGERGPSGEHLVSLARHSDAVLVLLLTMADRLVPEDGDG
;
A
#
# COMPACT_ATOMS: atom_id res chain seq x y z
N MET A 1 -19.74 10.12 24.91
CA MET A 1 -18.50 10.87 24.61
C MET A 1 -18.36 10.95 23.09
N LYS A 2 -18.16 12.15 22.53
CA LYS A 2 -18.20 12.43 21.09
C LYS A 2 -16.81 12.83 20.60
N MET A 3 -16.28 12.08 19.65
CA MET A 3 -15.24 12.45 18.65
C MET A 3 -15.49 11.47 17.48
N ARG A 4 -15.99 11.80 16.28
CA ARG A 4 -15.81 12.85 15.25
C ARG A 4 -14.48 12.77 14.49
N VAL A 5 -14.53 12.17 13.30
CA VAL A 5 -13.71 12.58 12.15
C VAL A 5 -14.66 13.20 11.12
N LYS A 6 -14.28 14.39 10.65
CA LYS A 6 -15.06 15.30 9.82
C LYS A 6 -15.11 14.81 8.37
N MET A 7 -16.27 15.02 7.72
CA MET A 7 -16.31 15.25 6.28
C MET A 7 -15.35 16.39 5.95
N GLY A 8 -14.38 16.10 5.09
CA GLY A 8 -13.33 17.03 4.69
C GLY A 8 -11.94 16.41 4.74
N THR A 9 -11.70 15.38 3.93
CA THR A 9 -10.34 15.14 3.42
C THR A 9 -10.44 15.06 1.91
N VAL A 10 -10.45 16.24 1.29
CA VAL A 10 -10.02 16.39 -0.10
C VAL A 10 -8.50 16.13 -0.11
N VAL A 11 -8.14 14.96 -0.65
CA VAL A 11 -6.92 14.47 -1.33
C VAL A 11 -5.54 15.14 -1.07
N PRO A 12 -4.43 14.38 -1.18
CA PRO A 12 -3.25 14.86 -1.88
C PRO A 12 -3.39 14.66 -3.39
N LYS A 13 -3.00 15.71 -4.12
CA LYS A 13 -3.21 16.02 -5.53
C LYS A 13 -2.49 15.11 -6.55
N MET A 14 -1.95 13.97 -6.11
CA MET A 14 -1.42 12.89 -6.94
C MET A 14 -1.17 11.69 -6.01
N GLY A 15 -1.99 10.65 -6.13
CA GLY A 15 -1.87 9.43 -5.33
C GLY A 15 -2.94 8.46 -5.80
N THR A 16 -2.52 7.39 -6.44
CA THR A 16 -3.35 6.39 -7.10
C THR A 16 -4.46 5.89 -6.16
N PHE A 17 -5.71 5.94 -6.61
CA PHE A 17 -6.84 5.32 -5.93
C PHE A 17 -6.62 3.80 -5.95
N VAL A 18 -6.32 3.21 -4.79
CA VAL A 18 -6.39 1.76 -4.63
C VAL A 18 -7.85 1.45 -4.36
N HIS A 19 -8.53 0.95 -5.38
CA HIS A 19 -9.87 0.41 -5.29
C HIS A 19 -9.83 -0.86 -4.46
N PRO A 20 -10.46 -0.90 -3.27
CA PRO A 20 -10.37 -2.07 -2.39
C PRO A 20 -10.91 -3.35 -3.05
N GLU A 21 -11.87 -3.22 -3.97
CA GLU A 21 -12.43 -4.30 -4.78
C GLU A 21 -11.42 -4.94 -5.75
N ASP A 22 -10.36 -4.20 -6.11
CA ASP A 22 -9.31 -4.67 -7.02
C ASP A 22 -8.09 -5.23 -6.26
N VAL A 23 -8.12 -5.24 -4.92
CA VAL A 23 -7.02 -5.78 -4.12
C VAL A 23 -6.94 -7.30 -4.27
N PRO A 24 -5.82 -7.85 -4.77
CA PRO A 24 -5.65 -9.29 -4.85
C PRO A 24 -5.68 -9.95 -3.46
N ASP A 25 -6.32 -11.11 -3.36
CA ASP A 25 -6.30 -11.95 -2.14
C ASP A 25 -4.88 -12.45 -1.80
N ASP A 26 -4.01 -12.58 -2.80
CA ASP A 26 -2.61 -12.95 -2.58
C ASP A 26 -1.79 -11.74 -2.09
N TYR A 27 -1.27 -11.85 -0.86
CA TYR A 27 -0.46 -10.82 -0.20
C TYR A 27 0.69 -10.27 -1.05
N ARG A 28 1.36 -11.11 -1.86
CA ARG A 28 2.53 -10.67 -2.63
C ARG A 28 2.08 -9.81 -3.82
N ALA A 29 1.05 -10.26 -4.52
CA ALA A 29 0.44 -9.50 -5.60
C ALA A 29 -0.17 -8.18 -5.10
N ALA A 30 -0.84 -8.22 -3.96
CA ALA A 30 -1.39 -7.05 -3.28
C ALA A 30 -0.30 -6.01 -2.94
N VAL A 31 0.81 -6.44 -2.32
CA VAL A 31 1.92 -5.53 -2.01
C VAL A 31 2.57 -4.98 -3.28
N ALA A 32 2.76 -5.80 -4.31
CA ALA A 32 3.28 -5.34 -5.60
C ALA A 32 2.41 -4.24 -6.18
N MET A 33 1.09 -4.45 -6.21
CA MET A 33 0.10 -3.46 -6.67
C MET A 33 0.21 -2.15 -5.87
N ALA A 34 0.23 -2.22 -4.54
CA ALA A 34 0.34 -1.02 -3.70
C ALA A 34 1.65 -0.26 -3.91
N LEU A 35 2.77 -0.97 -4.06
CA LEU A 35 4.08 -0.36 -4.35
C LEU A 35 4.09 0.33 -5.72
N HIS A 36 3.50 -0.29 -6.74
CA HIS A 36 3.36 0.31 -8.06
C HIS A 36 2.42 1.52 -8.05
N ALA A 37 1.32 1.45 -7.30
CA ALA A 37 0.37 2.54 -7.14
C ALA A 37 1.00 3.77 -6.46
N GLU A 38 1.82 3.55 -5.43
CA GLU A 38 2.48 4.63 -4.66
C GLU A 38 3.71 5.20 -5.36
N LEU A 39 4.63 4.32 -5.78
CA LEU A 39 5.98 4.71 -6.20
C LEU A 39 6.18 4.67 -7.71
N GLY A 40 5.25 4.07 -8.45
CA GLY A 40 5.38 3.77 -9.87
C GLY A 40 6.36 2.64 -10.17
N SER A 41 6.66 2.42 -11.45
CA SER A 41 7.46 1.27 -11.92
C SER A 41 8.91 1.62 -12.26
N THR A 42 9.45 2.72 -11.73
CA THR A 42 10.77 3.24 -12.10
C THR A 42 11.88 2.70 -11.19
N HIS A 43 13.14 2.79 -11.62
CA HIS A 43 14.28 2.48 -10.74
C HIS A 43 14.32 3.38 -9.48
N ARG A 44 13.77 4.61 -9.56
CA ARG A 44 13.61 5.49 -8.40
C ARG A 44 12.66 4.88 -7.37
N ALA A 45 11.59 4.19 -7.80
CA ALA A 45 10.67 3.48 -6.91
C ALA A 45 11.40 2.44 -6.07
N ILE A 46 12.24 1.63 -6.71
CA ILE A 46 13.08 0.64 -6.03
C ILE A 46 13.99 1.29 -4.99
N LYS A 47 14.70 2.37 -5.36
CA LYS A 47 15.58 3.08 -4.40
C LYS A 47 14.82 3.72 -3.23
N SER A 48 13.62 4.24 -3.46
CA SER A 48 12.77 4.78 -2.38
C SER A 48 12.37 3.68 -1.40
N ALA A 49 11.87 2.55 -1.90
CA ALA A 49 11.49 1.42 -1.06
C ALA A 49 12.69 0.83 -0.29
N MET A 50 13.87 0.76 -0.90
CA MET A 50 15.11 0.39 -0.20
C MET A 50 15.42 1.37 0.94
N ARG A 51 15.32 2.69 0.69
CA ARG A 51 15.59 3.71 1.70
C ARG A 51 14.62 3.65 2.87
N TRP A 52 13.36 3.31 2.63
CA TRP A 52 12.33 3.19 3.67
C TRP A 52 12.53 1.94 4.55
N THR A 53 12.99 0.84 3.94
CA THR A 53 12.97 -0.48 4.60
C THR A 53 14.35 -0.98 5.01
N GLY A 54 15.43 -0.43 4.45
CA GLY A 54 16.77 -0.98 4.59
C GLY A 54 17.02 -2.27 3.80
N ALA A 55 16.03 -2.76 3.05
CA ALA A 55 16.14 -4.00 2.31
C ALA A 55 17.09 -3.88 1.10
N SER A 56 17.65 -5.02 0.69
CA SER A 56 18.49 -5.10 -0.51
C SER A 56 17.70 -4.80 -1.78
N GLU A 57 18.37 -4.31 -2.82
CA GLU A 57 17.73 -4.02 -4.12
C GLU A 57 17.04 -5.25 -4.71
N ARG A 58 17.67 -6.42 -4.58
CA ARG A 58 17.10 -7.70 -5.03
C ARG A 58 15.81 -8.01 -4.29
N THR A 59 15.80 -7.85 -2.98
CA THR A 59 14.62 -8.09 -2.14
C THR A 59 13.47 -7.17 -2.55
N VAL A 60 13.74 -5.88 -2.74
CA VAL A 60 12.72 -4.92 -3.18
C VAL A 60 12.21 -5.25 -4.58
N LYS A 61 13.08 -5.62 -5.53
CA LYS A 61 12.66 -6.07 -6.86
C LYS A 61 11.71 -7.27 -6.81
N TYR A 62 11.93 -8.21 -5.90
CA TYR A 62 11.00 -9.33 -5.71
C TYR A 62 9.63 -8.90 -5.18
N TRP A 63 9.56 -7.83 -4.38
CA TRP A 63 8.27 -7.29 -3.92
C TRP A 63 7.52 -6.62 -5.06
N PHE A 64 8.19 -5.80 -5.88
CA PHE A 64 7.58 -5.18 -7.06
C PHE A 64 7.15 -6.21 -8.10
N ALA A 65 7.86 -7.33 -8.23
CA ALA A 65 7.47 -8.41 -9.11
C ALA A 65 6.35 -9.31 -8.55
N GLY A 66 5.94 -9.14 -7.28
CA GLY A 66 4.99 -10.04 -6.62
C GLY A 66 5.52 -11.45 -6.35
N GLU A 67 6.82 -11.69 -6.55
CA GLU A 67 7.44 -13.01 -6.36
C GLU A 67 7.59 -13.38 -4.88
N ARG A 68 7.83 -12.36 -4.03
CA ARG A 68 7.96 -12.51 -2.58
C ARG A 68 7.27 -11.34 -1.88
N GLY A 69 6.74 -11.58 -0.69
CA GLY A 69 6.22 -10.51 0.17
C GLY A 69 7.33 -9.94 1.08
N PRO A 70 7.16 -8.71 1.57
CA PRO A 70 7.99 -8.19 2.64
C PRO A 70 7.73 -8.97 3.94
N SER A 71 8.76 -9.14 4.77
CA SER A 71 8.59 -9.61 6.14
C SER A 71 7.82 -8.58 6.97
N GLY A 72 7.32 -8.96 8.14
CA GLY A 72 6.56 -8.06 9.01
C GLY A 72 7.28 -6.72 9.30
N GLU A 73 8.57 -6.76 9.61
CA GLU A 73 9.36 -5.53 9.87
C GLU A 73 9.46 -4.62 8.64
N HIS A 74 9.67 -5.20 7.45
CA HIS A 74 9.72 -4.44 6.22
C HIS A 74 8.35 -3.90 5.83
N LEU A 75 7.28 -4.67 6.07
CA LEU A 75 5.90 -4.23 5.83
C LEU A 75 5.54 -3.05 6.73
N VAL A 76 5.87 -3.10 8.01
CA VAL A 76 5.66 -1.98 8.96
C VAL A 76 6.42 -0.74 8.50
N SER A 77 7.65 -0.90 8.00
CA SER A 77 8.43 0.21 7.46
C SER A 77 7.78 0.79 6.19
N LEU A 78 7.27 -0.05 5.28
CA LEU A 78 6.55 0.41 4.09
C LEU A 78 5.26 1.16 4.46
N ALA A 79 4.42 0.59 5.33
CA ALA A 79 3.16 1.20 5.76
C ALA A 79 3.36 2.53 6.52
N ARG A 80 4.52 2.74 7.14
CA ARG A 80 4.88 4.03 7.75
C ARG A 80 5.12 5.14 6.71
N HIS A 81 5.46 4.76 5.48
CA HIS A 81 5.87 5.69 4.42
C HIS A 81 4.93 5.71 3.20
N SER A 82 4.03 4.73 3.06
CA SER A 82 3.09 4.61 1.96
C SER A 82 1.68 4.39 2.49
N ASP A 83 0.79 5.32 2.15
CA ASP A 83 -0.63 5.21 2.44
C ASP A 83 -1.25 4.05 1.64
N ALA A 84 -0.81 3.81 0.40
CA ALA A 84 -1.29 2.69 -0.40
C ALA A 84 -1.01 1.33 0.27
N VAL A 85 0.18 1.15 0.86
CA VAL A 85 0.52 -0.10 1.58
C VAL A 85 -0.28 -0.23 2.89
N LEU A 86 -0.56 0.88 3.59
CA LEU A 86 -1.39 0.86 4.79
C LEU A 86 -2.85 0.51 4.46
N VAL A 87 -3.42 1.15 3.44
CA VAL A 87 -4.78 0.88 2.93
C VAL A 87 -4.90 -0.58 2.54
N LEU A 88 -3.95 -1.08 1.74
CA LEU A 88 -3.87 -2.49 1.37
C LEU A 88 -3.97 -3.41 2.59
N LEU A 89 -3.13 -3.18 3.61
CA LEU A 89 -3.10 -4.02 4.81
C LEU A 89 -4.45 -4.01 5.55
N LEU A 90 -5.09 -2.85 5.64
CA LEU A 90 -6.39 -2.73 6.31
C LEU A 90 -7.51 -3.40 5.51
N THR A 91 -7.48 -3.30 4.18
CA THR A 91 -8.42 -3.99 3.29
C THR A 91 -8.26 -5.50 3.38
N MET A 92 -7.03 -6.01 3.27
CA MET A 92 -6.77 -7.45 3.42
C MET A 92 -7.12 -7.99 4.82
N ALA A 93 -7.11 -7.13 5.84
CA ALA A 93 -7.53 -7.47 7.19
C ALA A 93 -9.06 -7.35 7.40
N ASP A 94 -9.83 -7.01 6.37
CA ASP A 94 -11.27 -6.75 6.44
C ASP A 94 -11.64 -5.64 7.44
N ARG A 95 -10.72 -4.68 7.63
CA ARG A 95 -10.88 -3.53 8.54
C ARG A 95 -11.11 -2.22 7.80
N LEU A 96 -11.00 -2.26 6.48
CA LEU A 96 -11.30 -1.16 5.58
C LEU A 96 -12.01 -1.77 4.37
N VAL A 97 -13.30 -2.02 4.57
CA VAL A 97 -14.24 -2.38 3.50
C VAL A 97 -14.77 -1.06 2.94
N PRO A 98 -14.71 -0.81 1.62
CA PRO A 98 -15.44 0.29 1.04
C PRO A 98 -16.92 0.02 1.31
N GLU A 99 -17.60 0.92 2.02
CA GLU A 99 -19.05 0.84 2.13
C GLU A 99 -19.60 0.90 0.70
N ASP A 100 -20.26 -0.17 0.26
CA ASP A 100 -20.96 -0.22 -1.01
C ASP A 100 -21.84 1.02 -1.09
N GLY A 101 -21.45 1.97 -1.94
CA GLY A 101 -22.22 3.16 -2.19
C GLY A 101 -23.36 2.83 -3.15
N ASP A 102 -24.44 2.26 -2.64
CA ASP A 102 -25.84 2.53 -3.06
C ASP A 102 -26.80 1.76 -2.11
N GLY A 103 -27.99 2.26 -1.74
CA GLY A 103 -28.87 3.11 -2.53
C GLY A 103 -29.93 2.24 -3.19
#